data_AF-A0A4R5ATZ6-F1
#
_entry.id   AF-A0A4R5ATZ6-F1
#
_cell.length_a   1.000
_cell.length_b   1.000
_cell.length_c   1.000
_cell.angle_alpha   90.00
_cell.angle_beta   90.00
_cell.angle_gamma   90.00
#
_symmetry.space_group_name_H-M   'P 1'
#
loop_
_entity.id
_entity.type
_entity.pdbx_description
1 polymer ?
#
loop_
_entity_poly.entity_id
_entity_poly.type
_entity_poly.pdbx_seq_one_letter_code
_entity_poly.pdbx_strand_id
1 'polypeptide(L)' 'MRGPFEDTATIDVTSICEAEARELERRYGVVAWWGIFTCAWWALVDRTWLVEAPTPARLGEQILAARRRAA' A
#
# COMPACT_ATOMS: atom_id res chain seq x y z
N MET A 1 -32.44 25.51 7.33
CA MET A 1 -32.74 24.31 8.14
C MET A 1 -31.81 23.21 7.64
N ARG A 2 -30.72 22.87 8.35
CA ARG A 2 -29.81 21.75 8.02
C ARG A 2 -30.27 20.52 8.78
N GLY A 3 -30.42 19.39 8.09
CA GLY A 3 -30.91 18.13 8.68
C GLY A 3 -29.78 17.30 9.32
N PRO A 4 -30.10 16.40 10.26
CA PRO A 4 -29.14 15.70 11.12
C PRO A 4 -28.29 14.61 10.44
N PHE A 5 -28.28 14.54 9.10
CA PHE A 5 -27.64 13.45 8.33
C PHE A 5 -26.46 13.92 7.47
N GLU A 6 -26.11 15.20 7.47
CA GLU A 6 -25.03 15.76 6.64
C GLU A 6 -23.63 15.65 7.29
N ASP A 7 -23.50 14.94 8.42
CA ASP A 7 -22.23 14.77 9.15
C ASP A 7 -21.53 13.44 8.76
N THR A 8 -21.52 13.11 7.48
CA THR A 8 -20.70 12.00 6.98
C THR A 8 -19.41 12.59 6.45
N ALA A 9 -18.37 12.60 7.28
CA ALA A 9 -17.03 13.00 6.86
C ALA A 9 -16.59 12.14 5.67
N THR A 10 -16.16 12.77 4.58
CA THR A 10 -15.62 12.07 3.42
C THR A 10 -14.32 11.37 3.82
N ILE A 11 -14.23 10.05 3.61
CA ILE A 11 -12.99 9.31 3.83
C ILE A 11 -12.01 9.70 2.73
N ASP A 12 -10.91 10.33 3.10
CA ASP A 12 -9.80 10.56 2.18
C ASP A 12 -8.98 9.27 2.01
N VAL A 13 -9.37 8.48 1.02
CA VAL A 13 -8.71 7.19 0.68
C VAL A 13 -7.25 7.40 0.29
N THR A 14 -6.90 8.54 -0.31
CA THR A 14 -5.51 8.86 -0.67
C THR A 14 -4.64 8.92 0.57
N SER A 15 -5.07 9.64 1.61
CA SER A 15 -4.36 9.74 2.88
C SER A 15 -4.17 8.37 3.57
N ILE A 16 -5.15 7.47 3.46
CA ILE A 16 -5.03 6.11 3.99
C ILE A 16 -3.97 5.32 3.22
N CYS A 17 -4.04 5.35 1.88
CA CYS A 17 -3.08 4.64 1.04
C CYS A 17 -1.65 5.16 1.23
N GLU A 18 -1.45 6.46 1.40
CA GLU A 18 -0.14 7.04 1.69
C GLU A 18 0.41 6.60 3.05
N ALA A 19 -0.44 6.55 4.08
CA ALA A 19 -0.03 6.11 5.41
C ALA A 19 0.39 4.62 5.41
N GLU A 20 -0.40 3.77 4.77
CA GLU A 20 -0.11 2.35 4.59
C GLU A 20 1.16 2.12 3.76
N ALA A 21 1.37 2.90 2.69
CA ALA A 21 2.60 2.87 1.91
C ALA A 21 3.81 3.19 2.79
N ARG A 22 3.77 4.29 3.56
CA ARG A 22 4.87 4.68 4.46
C ARG A 22 5.18 3.60 5.51
N GLU A 23 4.16 2.93 6.04
CA GLU A 23 4.37 1.83 6.98
C GLU A 23 5.06 0.63 6.32
N LEU A 24 4.69 0.27 5.09
CA LEU A 24 5.37 -0.76 4.31
C LEU A 24 6.83 -0.38 4.04
N GLU A 25 7.09 0.86 3.63
CA GLU A 25 8.44 1.37 3.39
C GLU A 25 9.29 1.31 4.68
N ARG A 26 8.74 1.76 5.80
CA ARG A 26 9.40 1.73 7.12
C ARG A 26 9.70 0.31 7.58
N ARG A 27 8.74 -0.62 7.39
CA ARG A 27 8.85 -2.01 7.88
C ARG A 27 9.79 -2.86 7.04
N TYR A 28 9.81 -2.65 5.72
CA TYR A 28 10.52 -3.54 4.79
C TYR A 28 11.71 -2.89 4.09
N GLY A 29 11.88 -1.56 4.16
CA GLY A 29 12.94 -0.84 3.48
C GLY A 29 12.82 -0.92 1.96
N VAL A 30 11.60 -0.72 1.44
CA VAL A 30 11.26 -0.75 0.01
C VAL A 30 10.66 0.59 -0.41
N VAL A 31 10.42 0.78 -1.70
CA VAL A 31 9.50 1.82 -2.21
C VAL A 31 8.15 1.17 -2.43
N ALA A 32 7.08 1.71 -1.84
CA ALA A 32 5.74 1.11 -1.91
C ALA A 32 4.67 2.14 -2.31
N TRP A 33 3.65 1.71 -3.04
CA TRP A 33 2.54 2.59 -3.44
C TRP A 33 1.25 1.81 -3.72
N TRP A 34 0.11 2.53 -3.67
CA TRP A 34 -1.17 2.04 -4.15
C TRP A 34 -1.38 2.44 -5.61
N GLY A 35 -1.62 1.46 -6.48
CA GLY A 35 -2.00 1.69 -7.87
C GLY A 35 -3.49 2.01 -7.98
N ILE A 36 -3.83 3.29 -8.12
CA ILE A 36 -5.24 3.76 -8.22
C ILE A 36 -6.00 3.06 -9.36
N PHE A 37 -5.34 2.84 -10.50
CA PHE A 37 -5.97 2.22 -11.67
C PHE A 37 -6.02 0.69 -11.60
N THR A 38 -5.06 0.06 -10.92
CA THR A 38 -5.01 -1.41 -10.80
C THR A 38 -5.73 -1.91 -9.56
N CYS A 39 -6.10 -1.01 -8.64
CA CYS A 39 -6.61 -1.33 -7.31
C CYS A 39 -5.72 -2.36 -6.59
N ALA A 40 -4.40 -2.17 -6.66
CA ALA A 40 -3.42 -3.09 -6.09
C ALA A 40 -2.26 -2.35 -5.44
N TRP A 41 -1.66 -2.99 -4.44
CA TRP A 41 -0.43 -2.55 -3.81
C TRP A 41 0.78 -3.02 -4.61
N TRP A 42 1.78 -2.14 -4.69
CA TRP A 42 3.02 -2.39 -5.41
C TRP A 42 4.22 -2.06 -4.53
N ALA A 43 5.30 -2.82 -4.70
CA ALA A 43 6.58 -2.52 -4.08
C ALA A 43 7.75 -2.83 -5.01
N LEU A 44 8.74 -1.93 -5.02
CA LEU A 44 10.03 -2.15 -5.64
C LEU A 44 11.03 -2.63 -4.59
N VAL A 45 11.40 -3.91 -4.67
CA VAL A 45 12.30 -4.59 -3.74
C VAL A 45 13.72 -4.56 -4.28
N ASP A 46 14.64 -4.05 -3.47
CA ASP A 46 16.08 -3.99 -3.74
C ASP A 46 16.40 -3.42 -5.15
N ARG A 47 15.60 -2.44 -5.59
CA ARG A 47 15.66 -1.77 -6.90
C ARG A 47 15.58 -2.69 -8.14
N THR A 48 15.21 -3.95 -7.96
CA THR A 48 15.31 -4.98 -9.00
C THR A 48 14.00 -5.71 -9.24
N TRP A 49 13.24 -5.97 -8.17
CA TRP A 49 12.04 -6.80 -8.24
C TRP A 49 10.79 -5.99 -7.98
N LEU A 50 9.88 -6.00 -8.94
CA LEU A 50 8.55 -5.43 -8.78
C LEU A 50 7.59 -6.54 -8.30
N VAL A 51 6.92 -6.29 -7.17
CA VAL A 51 5.90 -7.21 -6.64
C VAL A 51 4.58 -6.48 -6.45
N GLU A 52 3.49 -7.22 -6.63
CA GLU A 52 2.12 -6.73 -6.45
C GLU A 52 1.31 -7.60 -5.48
N ALA A 53 0.32 -7.01 -4.83
CA ALA A 53 -0.64 -7.72 -4.00
C ALA A 53 -1.95 -6.91 -3.81
N PRO A 54 -3.08 -7.58 -3.51
CA PRO A 54 -4.35 -6.88 -3.29
C PRO A 54 -4.42 -6.15 -1.94
N THR A 55 -3.55 -6.46 -0.98
CA THR A 55 -3.56 -5.85 0.37
C THR A 55 -2.13 -5.56 0.86
N PRO A 56 -1.94 -4.61 1.80
CA PRO A 56 -0.62 -4.30 2.37
C PRO A 56 0.02 -5.54 3.02
N ALA A 57 -0.77 -6.32 3.76
CA ALA A 57 -0.30 -7.54 4.41
C ALA A 57 0.24 -8.57 3.39
N ARG A 58 -0.50 -8.79 2.30
CA ARG A 58 -0.08 -9.68 1.21
C ARG A 58 1.14 -9.14 0.47
N LEU A 59 1.27 -7.81 0.35
CA LEU A 59 2.47 -7.20 -0.22
C LEU A 59 3.70 -7.50 0.63
N GLY A 60 3.58 -7.39 1.96
CA GLY A 60 4.63 -7.76 2.90
C GLY A 60 5.12 -9.21 2.72
N GLU A 61 4.19 -10.15 2.51
CA GLU A 61 4.52 -11.55 2.20
C GLU A 61 5.31 -11.65 0.87
N GLN A 62 4.88 -10.94 -0.17
CA GLN A 62 5.55 -10.95 -1.49
C GLN A 62 6.94 -10.32 -1.45
N ILE A 63 7.15 -9.26 -0.67
CA ILE A 63 8.47 -8.63 -0.49
C ILE A 63 9.45 -9.64 0.12
N LEU A 64 9.05 -10.33 1.18
CA LEU A 64 9.88 -11.35 1.83
C LEU A 64 10.16 -12.52 0.89
N ALA A 65 9.17 -12.94 0.11
CA ALA A 65 9.33 -14.00 -0.89
C ALA A 65 10.31 -13.58 -2.00
N ALA A 66 10.23 -12.34 -2.50
CA ALA A 66 11.15 -11.83 -3.51
C ALA A 66 12.60 -11.81 -3.01
N ARG A 67 12.84 -11.33 -1.78
CA ARG A 67 14.17 -11.36 -1.15
C ARG A 67 14.72 -12.77 -1.03
N ARG A 68 13.89 -13.74 -0.65
CA ARG A 68 14.32 -15.14 -0.53
C ARG A 68 14.74 -15.75 -1.87
N ARG A 69 14.16 -15.32 -2.99
CA ARG A 69 14.55 -15.78 -4.34
C ARG A 69 15.85 -15.16 -4.83
N ALA A 70 16.22 -14.00 -4.28
CA ALA A 70 17.42 -13.25 -4.67
C ALA A 70 18.68 -13.64 -3.86
N ALA A 71 18.49 -14.33 -2.73
CA ALA A 71 19.55 -14.92 -1.92
C ALA A 71 19.97 -16.30 -2.47
#